data_AF-A0A268U1H0-F1
#
_entry.id   AF-A0A268U1H0-F1
#
_cell.length_a   1.000
_cell.length_b   1.000
_cell.length_c   1.000
_cell.angle_alpha   90.00
_cell.angle_beta   90.00
_cell.angle_gamma   90.00
#
_symmetry.space_group_name_H-M   'P 1'
#
loop_
_entity.id
_entity.type
_entity.pdbx_description
1 polymer ?
#
loop_
_entity_poly.entity_id
_entity_poly.type
_entity_poly.pdbx_seq_one_letter_code
_entity_poly.pdbx_strand_id
1 'polypeptide(L)'
;MEELNLVNFAVLAFLIVIAPYIGRLFKIPIIVSEMVLGALAFYSGILKNSHELEILAQIGFLYLMFLAGMEVDLRGFLQLGKRFYKRAFFYFVLLYGFATVIVVVLNLPFLYIATFPVMSVGVIITLIRTYGKDNEWLNIALKIGIVGELVSIVALVIVNGVYSYGLTSLSLYKTLGILIGFIVVIAVLFRVGKIAIWWKPKLRLWFMPPSDSNSQDIRFSMMLFFVLIMVVGLLSLELVLGAFLAGMIVATFFAYKTDMIHKLNDVGFGFFVPAFFIHVGSTLDLTKVFADYSVLVHGILIILGMLAIRMLSATIVFKSYFKSVKNTMLYAFSDCMPLTFLVATASLGYSLEAIDEKTYYAFIIAAILEGILFNMAIKFIYNFKSHKIKQDKP
;
A
#
# COMPACT_ATOMS: atom_id res chain seq x y z
N MET A 1 -10.24 -32.37 13.59
CA MET A 1 -10.49 -31.64 12.33
C MET A 1 -11.38 -30.49 12.73
N GLU A 2 -10.88 -29.26 12.76
CA GLU A 2 -11.78 -28.10 12.89
C GLU A 2 -12.75 -28.16 11.71
N GLU A 3 -14.06 -28.10 11.98
CA GLU A 3 -15.05 -28.00 10.92
C GLU A 3 -14.85 -26.65 10.24
N LEU A 4 -14.38 -26.69 8.98
CA LEU A 4 -14.22 -25.51 8.15
C LEU A 4 -15.55 -24.74 8.13
N ASN A 5 -15.55 -23.54 8.71
CA ASN A 5 -16.77 -22.75 8.82
C ASN A 5 -17.10 -22.07 7.47
N LEU A 6 -17.67 -22.84 6.55
CA LEU A 6 -18.04 -22.39 5.20
C LEU A 6 -19.06 -21.23 5.21
N VAL A 7 -19.79 -21.03 6.31
CA VAL A 7 -20.72 -19.89 6.47
C VAL A 7 -19.95 -18.58 6.44
N ASN A 8 -18.81 -18.50 7.11
CA ASN A 8 -17.97 -17.30 7.12
C ASN A 8 -17.49 -16.93 5.70
N PHE A 9 -17.13 -17.92 4.87
CA PHE A 9 -16.76 -17.69 3.48
C PHE A 9 -17.94 -17.24 2.61
N ALA A 10 -19.13 -17.80 2.84
CA ALA A 10 -20.34 -17.38 2.13
C ALA A 10 -20.73 -15.94 2.47
N VAL A 11 -20.67 -15.57 3.76
CA VAL A 11 -20.88 -14.19 4.22
C VAL A 11 -19.83 -13.27 3.60
N LEU A 12 -18.55 -13.63 3.66
CA LEU A 12 -17.47 -12.85 3.05
C LEU A 12 -17.75 -12.58 1.57
N ALA A 13 -18.03 -13.62 0.78
CA ALA A 13 -18.33 -13.50 -0.65
C ALA A 13 -19.53 -12.59 -0.92
N PHE A 14 -20.59 -12.68 -0.10
CA PHE A 14 -21.75 -11.80 -0.18
C PHE A 14 -21.39 -10.33 0.10
N LEU A 15 -20.57 -10.06 1.12
CA LEU A 15 -20.10 -8.71 1.43
C LEU A 15 -19.24 -8.13 0.30
N ILE A 16 -18.37 -8.94 -0.33
CA ILE A 16 -17.57 -8.53 -1.50
C ILE A 16 -18.48 -8.08 -2.65
N VAL A 17 -19.54 -8.84 -2.94
CA VAL A 17 -20.51 -8.47 -4.00
C VAL A 17 -21.21 -7.16 -3.69
N ILE A 18 -21.57 -6.92 -2.42
CA ILE A 18 -22.32 -5.72 -2.00
C ILE A 18 -21.43 -4.47 -1.95
N ALA A 19 -20.15 -4.60 -1.62
CA ALA A 19 -19.26 -3.47 -1.35
C ALA A 19 -19.21 -2.41 -2.47
N PRO A 20 -19.11 -2.75 -3.77
CA PRO A 20 -19.13 -1.76 -4.84
C PRO A 20 -20.44 -0.98 -4.94
N TYR A 21 -21.58 -1.60 -4.62
CA TYR A 21 -22.89 -0.95 -4.63
C TYR A 21 -23.01 0.06 -3.48
N ILE A 22 -22.55 -0.32 -2.29
CA ILE A 22 -22.48 0.56 -1.12
C ILE A 22 -21.55 1.74 -1.39
N GLY A 23 -20.35 1.48 -1.93
CA GLY A 23 -19.40 2.54 -2.28
C GLY A 23 -19.97 3.53 -3.28
N ARG A 24 -20.71 3.04 -4.29
CA ARG A 24 -21.40 3.90 -5.26
C ARG A 24 -22.54 4.70 -4.63
N LEU A 25 -23.33 4.08 -3.75
CA LEU A 25 -24.46 4.71 -3.07
C LEU A 25 -24.00 5.88 -2.19
N PHE A 26 -22.98 5.66 -1.36
CA PHE A 26 -22.44 6.67 -0.44
C PHE A 26 -21.34 7.55 -1.06
N LYS A 27 -20.94 7.29 -2.31
CA LYS A 27 -19.87 8.00 -3.04
C LYS A 27 -18.52 7.98 -2.31
N ILE A 28 -18.21 6.85 -1.68
CA ILE A 28 -16.95 6.59 -0.99
C ILE A 28 -16.11 5.57 -1.77
N PRO A 29 -14.79 5.48 -1.55
CA PRO A 29 -13.96 4.45 -2.19
C PRO A 29 -14.47 3.03 -1.86
N ILE A 30 -14.33 2.12 -2.82
CA ILE A 30 -14.80 0.72 -2.68
C ILE A 30 -14.10 0.05 -1.49
N ILE A 31 -12.79 0.24 -1.36
CA ILE A 31 -11.99 -0.31 -0.25
C ILE A 31 -12.53 0.14 1.12
N VAL A 32 -12.93 1.41 1.24
CA VAL A 32 -13.53 1.93 2.48
C VAL A 32 -14.86 1.23 2.77
N SER A 33 -15.64 0.94 1.72
CA SER A 33 -16.91 0.21 1.85
C SER A 33 -16.69 -1.23 2.30
N GLU A 34 -15.67 -1.90 1.78
CA GLU A 34 -15.26 -3.26 2.18
C GLU A 34 -14.91 -3.30 3.68
N MET A 35 -14.09 -2.36 4.15
CA MET A 35 -13.73 -2.26 5.58
C MET A 35 -14.95 -1.98 6.47
N VAL A 36 -15.81 -1.03 6.08
CA VAL A 36 -17.02 -0.69 6.86
C VAL A 36 -17.97 -1.89 6.93
N LEU A 37 -18.18 -2.60 5.82
CA LEU A 37 -19.03 -3.80 5.78
C LEU A 37 -18.47 -4.91 6.67
N GLY A 38 -17.16 -5.13 6.67
CA GLY A 38 -16.51 -6.08 7.58
C GLY A 38 -16.74 -5.74 9.06
N ALA A 39 -16.55 -4.48 9.43
CA ALA A 39 -16.78 -4.01 10.80
C ALA A 39 -18.24 -4.19 11.24
N LEU A 40 -19.20 -3.84 10.37
CA LEU A 40 -20.63 -4.00 10.65
C LEU A 40 -21.05 -5.47 10.72
N ALA A 41 -20.54 -6.31 9.83
CA ALA A 41 -20.85 -7.74 9.81
C ALA A 41 -20.30 -8.45 11.07
N PHE A 42 -19.13 -8.04 11.54
CA PHE A 42 -18.59 -8.54 12.81
C PHE A 42 -19.39 -8.04 14.01
N TYR A 43 -19.68 -6.74 14.08
CA TYR A 43 -20.47 -6.14 15.16
C TYR A 43 -21.88 -6.74 15.29
N SER A 44 -22.52 -7.07 14.17
CA SER A 44 -23.83 -7.74 14.14
C SER A 44 -23.77 -9.24 14.46
N GLY A 45 -22.57 -9.82 14.61
CA GLY A 45 -22.37 -11.24 14.87
C GLY A 45 -22.59 -12.16 13.66
N ILE A 46 -22.79 -11.59 12.47
CA ILE A 46 -22.97 -12.32 11.20
C ILE A 46 -21.63 -12.94 10.77
N LEU A 47 -20.55 -12.16 10.85
CA LEU A 47 -19.20 -12.60 10.60
C LEU A 47 -18.50 -12.88 11.93
N LYS A 48 -17.86 -14.04 12.07
CA LYS A 48 -17.14 -14.43 13.29
C LYS A 48 -15.65 -14.55 13.00
N ASN A 49 -14.84 -14.35 14.04
CA ASN A 49 -13.41 -14.67 13.96
C ASN A 49 -13.23 -16.15 13.62
N SER A 50 -12.43 -16.41 12.61
CA SER A 50 -12.06 -17.76 12.18
C SER A 50 -10.67 -17.72 11.58
N HIS A 51 -9.84 -18.68 11.97
CA HIS A 51 -8.44 -18.76 11.55
C HIS A 51 -8.30 -18.84 10.02
N GLU A 52 -9.26 -19.45 9.34
CA GLU A 52 -9.22 -19.61 7.89
C GLU A 52 -9.49 -18.29 7.14
N LEU A 53 -10.30 -17.40 7.72
CA LEU A 53 -10.47 -16.04 7.19
C LEU A 53 -9.21 -15.20 7.39
N GLU A 54 -8.51 -15.38 8.50
CA GLU A 54 -7.24 -14.70 8.77
C GLU A 54 -6.17 -15.13 7.75
N ILE A 55 -6.03 -16.43 7.49
CA ILE A 55 -5.13 -16.95 6.46
C ILE A 55 -5.52 -16.40 5.07
N LEU A 56 -6.81 -16.42 4.72
CA LEU A 56 -7.27 -15.87 3.44
C LEU A 56 -6.95 -14.37 3.31
N ALA A 57 -7.16 -13.61 4.38
CA ALA A 57 -6.85 -12.19 4.42
C ALA A 57 -5.34 -11.93 4.31
N GLN A 58 -4.51 -12.74 4.95
CA GLN A 58 -3.05 -12.65 4.84
C GLN A 58 -2.59 -12.93 3.41
N ILE A 59 -3.14 -13.98 2.76
CA ILE A 59 -2.87 -14.25 1.34
C ILE A 59 -3.34 -13.07 0.48
N GLY A 60 -4.53 -12.51 0.77
CA GLY A 60 -5.07 -11.37 0.05
C GLY A 60 -4.21 -10.11 0.17
N PHE A 61 -3.66 -9.87 1.36
CA PHE A 61 -2.71 -8.80 1.62
C PHE A 61 -1.41 -9.00 0.83
N LEU A 62 -0.81 -10.19 0.88
CA LEU A 62 0.39 -10.49 0.12
C LEU A 62 0.11 -10.38 -1.39
N TYR A 63 -1.05 -10.82 -1.85
CA TYR A 63 -1.44 -10.70 -3.26
C TYR A 63 -1.59 -9.23 -3.68
N LEU A 64 -2.16 -8.37 -2.83
CA LEU A 64 -2.20 -6.92 -3.07
C LEU A 64 -0.79 -6.35 -3.25
N MET A 65 0.16 -6.75 -2.39
CA MET A 65 1.55 -6.30 -2.47
C MET A 65 2.24 -6.81 -3.75
N PHE A 66 1.89 -8.01 -4.20
CA PHE A 66 2.31 -8.54 -5.50
C PHE A 66 1.76 -7.72 -6.67
N LEU A 67 0.46 -7.38 -6.65
CA LEU A 67 -0.13 -6.50 -7.67
C LEU A 67 0.58 -5.14 -7.70
N ALA A 68 0.85 -4.55 -6.54
CA ALA A 68 1.55 -3.27 -6.45
C ALA A 68 2.98 -3.36 -7.00
N GLY A 69 3.69 -4.46 -6.71
CA GLY A 69 5.00 -4.75 -7.32
C GLY A 69 4.93 -4.84 -8.85
N MET A 70 3.83 -5.34 -9.42
CA MET A 70 3.63 -5.37 -10.87
C MET A 70 3.38 -3.98 -11.49
N GLU A 71 2.94 -3.00 -10.72
CA GLU A 71 2.71 -1.64 -11.20
C GLU A 71 4.00 -0.81 -11.28
N VAL A 72 5.09 -1.28 -10.67
CA VAL A 72 6.38 -0.58 -10.64
C VAL A 72 7.06 -0.59 -12.00
N ASP A 73 7.10 0.57 -12.66
CA ASP A 73 7.93 0.78 -13.85
C ASP A 73 9.37 1.18 -13.47
N LEU A 74 10.21 0.17 -13.24
CA LEU A 74 11.64 0.36 -12.96
C LEU A 74 12.39 1.07 -14.10
N ARG A 75 11.95 0.92 -15.37
CA ARG A 75 12.64 1.54 -16.52
C ARG A 75 12.34 3.03 -16.59
N GLY A 76 11.06 3.39 -16.46
CA GLY A 76 10.62 4.78 -16.39
C GLY A 76 11.27 5.52 -15.23
N PHE A 77 11.43 4.85 -14.08
CA PHE A 77 12.10 5.43 -12.92
C PHE A 77 13.56 5.82 -13.20
N LEU A 78 14.34 4.92 -13.82
CA LEU A 78 15.76 5.15 -14.12
C LEU A 78 16.00 6.35 -15.05
N GLN A 79 14.98 6.74 -15.83
CA GLN A 79 15.04 7.82 -16.80
C GLN A 79 14.62 9.20 -16.24
N LEU A 80 14.21 9.30 -14.97
CA LEU A 80 13.71 10.55 -14.37
C LEU A 80 14.79 11.64 -14.15
N GLY A 81 16.06 11.25 -14.24
CA GLY A 81 17.20 12.17 -14.22
C GLY A 81 17.61 12.69 -12.83
N LYS A 82 18.85 13.19 -12.73
CA LYS A 82 19.49 13.59 -11.47
C LYS A 82 18.70 14.63 -10.65
N ARG A 83 18.02 15.57 -11.32
CA ARG A 83 17.24 16.62 -10.64
C ARG A 83 16.03 16.05 -9.90
N PHE A 84 15.35 15.06 -10.47
CA PHE A 84 14.23 14.40 -9.81
C PHE A 84 14.72 13.61 -8.59
N TYR A 85 15.78 12.80 -8.74
CA TYR A 85 16.31 12.02 -7.61
C TYR A 85 16.74 12.88 -6.43
N LYS A 86 17.40 14.03 -6.69
CA LYS A 86 17.78 14.95 -5.61
C LYS A 86 16.56 15.49 -4.86
N ARG A 87 15.47 15.79 -5.57
CA ARG A 87 14.22 16.25 -4.94
C ARG A 87 13.50 15.14 -4.19
N ALA A 88 13.38 13.96 -4.79
CA ALA A 88 12.78 12.80 -4.13
C ALA A 88 13.54 12.47 -2.85
N PHE A 89 14.88 12.42 -2.90
CA PHE A 89 15.72 12.21 -1.73
C PHE A 89 15.47 13.27 -0.65
N PHE A 90 15.50 14.56 -1.01
CA PHE A 90 15.26 15.63 -0.05
C PHE A 90 13.84 15.60 0.53
N TYR A 91 12.85 15.23 -0.28
CA TYR A 91 11.47 15.04 0.16
C TYR A 91 11.36 13.93 1.21
N PHE A 92 11.95 12.75 0.96
CA PHE A 92 11.94 11.65 1.95
C PHE A 92 12.73 11.97 3.21
N VAL A 93 13.88 12.65 3.09
CA VAL A 93 14.64 13.11 4.26
C VAL A 93 13.80 14.03 5.15
N LEU A 94 13.09 14.99 4.55
CA LEU A 94 12.19 15.86 5.30
C LEU A 94 10.99 15.10 5.86
N LEU A 95 10.40 14.20 5.08
CA LEU A 95 9.21 13.45 5.47
C LEU A 95 9.49 12.57 6.70
N TYR A 96 10.56 11.77 6.66
CA TYR A 96 11.00 10.94 7.78
C TYR A 96 11.60 11.78 8.91
N GLY A 97 12.26 12.90 8.61
CA GLY A 97 12.76 13.84 9.60
C GLY A 97 11.64 14.45 10.44
N PHE A 98 10.59 14.97 9.80
CA PHE A 98 9.42 15.49 10.52
C PHE A 98 8.67 14.39 11.26
N ALA A 99 8.52 13.19 10.68
CA ALA A 99 7.93 12.06 11.40
C ALA A 99 8.72 11.75 12.68
N THR A 100 10.05 11.69 12.60
CA THR A 100 10.94 11.47 13.75
C THR A 100 10.79 12.58 14.81
N VAL A 101 10.73 13.85 14.39
CA VAL A 101 10.52 14.97 15.31
C VAL A 101 9.19 14.83 16.05
N ILE A 102 8.09 14.53 15.33
CA ILE A 102 6.79 14.35 15.98
C ILE A 102 6.84 13.19 16.98
N VAL A 103 7.43 12.05 16.59
CA VAL A 103 7.55 10.86 17.45
C VAL A 103 8.34 11.15 18.71
N VAL A 104 9.49 11.82 18.60
CA VAL A 104 10.33 12.17 19.75
C VAL A 104 9.65 13.20 20.65
N VAL A 105 9.06 14.26 20.09
CA VAL A 105 8.44 15.34 20.86
C VAL A 105 7.19 14.86 21.60
N LEU A 106 6.39 14.00 20.97
CA LEU A 106 5.16 13.47 21.54
C LEU A 106 5.35 12.14 22.29
N ASN A 107 6.58 11.62 22.38
CA ASN A 107 6.91 10.32 22.96
C ASN A 107 6.06 9.16 22.41
N LEU A 108 5.88 9.13 21.09
CA LEU A 108 5.13 8.07 20.42
C LEU A 108 6.00 6.81 20.23
N PRO A 109 5.38 5.62 20.05
CA PRO A 109 6.11 4.40 19.67
C PRO A 109 6.93 4.60 18.38
N PHE A 110 8.10 3.95 18.30
CA PHE A 110 9.01 4.04 17.15
C PHE A 110 8.35 3.62 15.82
N LEU A 111 7.34 2.74 15.88
CA LEU A 111 6.51 2.34 14.74
C LEU A 111 6.04 3.55 13.90
N TYR A 112 5.66 4.65 14.57
CA TYR A 112 5.15 5.86 13.92
C TYR A 112 6.14 6.52 12.94
N ILE A 113 7.45 6.28 13.09
CA ILE A 113 8.47 6.76 12.15
C ILE A 113 8.34 6.08 10.78
N ALA A 114 7.92 4.81 10.76
CA ALA A 114 7.58 4.11 9.52
C ALA A 114 6.14 4.40 9.07
N THR A 115 5.20 4.49 10.02
CA THR A 115 3.78 4.64 9.69
C THR A 115 3.44 6.00 9.11
N PHE A 116 3.94 7.09 9.67
CA PHE A 116 3.54 8.41 9.20
C PHE A 116 3.95 8.66 7.74
N PRO A 117 5.18 8.34 7.30
CA PRO A 117 5.61 8.51 5.91
C PRO A 117 5.06 7.49 4.92
N VAL A 118 4.26 6.51 5.37
CA VAL A 118 3.89 5.35 4.56
C VAL A 118 3.11 5.76 3.30
N MET A 119 3.38 5.12 2.16
CA MET A 119 2.78 5.47 0.87
C MET A 119 2.15 4.26 0.19
N SER A 120 1.12 4.50 -0.63
CA SER A 120 0.51 3.48 -1.49
C SER A 120 0.14 4.07 -2.84
N VAL A 121 0.60 3.44 -3.93
CA VAL A 121 0.34 3.92 -5.30
C VAL A 121 -1.11 3.68 -5.75
N GLY A 122 -1.79 2.65 -5.21
CA GLY A 122 -3.13 2.26 -5.68
C GLY A 122 -4.16 3.40 -5.75
N VAL A 123 -4.22 4.26 -4.72
CA VAL A 123 -5.15 5.41 -4.71
C VAL A 123 -4.72 6.46 -5.74
N ILE A 124 -3.43 6.70 -5.93
CA ILE A 124 -2.91 7.66 -6.91
C ILE A 124 -3.34 7.26 -8.33
N ILE A 125 -3.33 5.96 -8.66
CA ILE A 125 -3.80 5.46 -9.96
C ILE A 125 -5.30 5.74 -10.15
N THR A 126 -6.11 5.55 -9.11
CA THR A 126 -7.54 5.90 -9.20
C THR A 126 -7.77 7.41 -9.39
N LEU A 127 -6.94 8.26 -8.78
CA LEU A 127 -6.97 9.71 -9.00
C LEU A 127 -6.54 10.06 -10.44
N ILE A 128 -5.54 9.38 -11.01
CA ILE A 128 -5.13 9.55 -12.42
C ILE A 128 -6.27 9.21 -13.38
N ARG A 129 -7.01 8.12 -13.13
CA ARG A 129 -8.18 7.76 -13.94
C ARG A 129 -9.29 8.82 -13.84
N THR A 130 -9.42 9.48 -12.69
CA THR A 130 -10.48 10.45 -12.41
C THR A 130 -10.17 11.85 -12.95
N TYR A 131 -8.97 12.35 -12.72
CA TYR A 131 -8.57 13.73 -13.04
C TYR A 131 -7.73 13.85 -14.32
N GLY A 132 -7.20 12.73 -14.82
CA GLY A 132 -6.35 12.67 -16.01
C GLY A 132 -4.85 12.70 -15.69
N LYS A 133 -4.09 11.90 -16.44
CA LYS A 133 -2.62 11.74 -16.31
C LYS A 133 -1.80 12.99 -16.62
N ASP A 134 -2.41 13.98 -17.29
CA ASP A 134 -1.73 15.20 -17.73
C ASP A 134 -1.54 16.21 -16.58
N ASN A 135 -2.17 15.95 -15.43
CA ASN A 135 -1.96 16.73 -14.22
C ASN A 135 -0.55 16.51 -13.66
N GLU A 136 0.25 17.58 -13.62
CA GLU A 136 1.63 17.52 -13.15
C GLU A 136 1.75 17.00 -11.69
N TRP A 137 0.83 17.40 -10.81
CA TRP A 137 0.82 16.96 -9.41
C TRP A 137 0.61 15.44 -9.28
N LEU A 138 -0.24 14.84 -10.13
CA LEU A 138 -0.44 13.38 -10.16
C LEU A 138 0.75 12.65 -10.75
N ASN A 139 1.38 13.21 -11.78
CA ASN A 139 2.55 12.62 -12.39
C ASN A 139 3.71 12.54 -11.37
N ILE A 140 3.93 13.60 -10.59
CA ILE A 140 4.92 13.59 -9.50
C ILE A 140 4.47 12.69 -8.35
N ALA A 141 3.20 12.72 -7.94
CA ALA A 141 2.66 11.83 -6.90
C ALA A 141 2.89 10.37 -7.25
N LEU A 142 2.64 9.95 -8.49
CA LEU A 142 2.88 8.58 -8.94
C LEU A 142 4.37 8.21 -8.81
N LYS A 143 5.27 9.08 -9.30
CA LYS A 143 6.72 8.81 -9.27
C LYS A 143 7.28 8.78 -7.86
N ILE A 144 6.83 9.67 -6.98
CA ILE A 144 7.23 9.68 -5.57
C ILE A 144 6.62 8.50 -4.84
N GLY A 145 5.33 8.21 -5.07
CA GLY A 145 4.60 7.10 -4.47
C GLY A 145 5.27 5.75 -4.75
N ILE A 146 5.71 5.49 -5.97
CA ILE A 146 6.44 4.24 -6.31
C ILE A 146 7.72 4.09 -5.47
N VAL A 147 8.50 5.16 -5.30
CA VAL A 147 9.70 5.13 -4.46
C VAL A 147 9.32 5.01 -2.99
N GLY A 148 8.30 5.75 -2.58
CA GLY A 148 7.84 5.80 -1.19
C GLY A 148 7.30 4.47 -0.73
N GLU A 149 6.64 3.72 -1.60
CA GLU A 149 6.16 2.38 -1.32
C GLU A 149 7.33 1.41 -1.05
N LEU A 150 8.37 1.45 -1.91
CA LEU A 150 9.62 0.71 -1.67
C LEU A 150 10.29 1.11 -0.35
N VAL A 151 10.40 2.43 -0.09
CA VAL A 151 10.98 2.95 1.15
C VAL A 151 10.14 2.53 2.36
N SER A 152 8.81 2.47 2.23
CA SER A 152 7.88 2.04 3.27
C SER A 152 8.09 0.56 3.62
N ILE A 153 8.22 -0.32 2.63
CA ILE A 153 8.51 -1.74 2.85
C ILE A 153 9.84 -1.90 3.59
N VAL A 154 10.89 -1.19 3.16
CA VAL A 154 12.19 -1.22 3.84
C VAL A 154 12.08 -0.69 5.27
N ALA A 155 11.34 0.40 5.49
CA ALA A 155 11.11 0.95 6.82
C ALA A 155 10.38 -0.05 7.74
N LEU A 156 9.39 -0.79 7.21
CA LEU A 156 8.69 -1.84 7.97
C LEU A 156 9.61 -2.99 8.35
N VAL A 157 10.48 -3.45 7.44
CA VAL A 157 11.48 -4.48 7.76
C VAL A 157 12.42 -4.00 8.88
N ILE A 158 12.86 -2.74 8.82
CA ILE A 158 13.72 -2.16 9.86
C ILE A 158 12.97 -2.08 11.20
N VAL A 159 11.74 -1.58 11.21
CA VAL A 159 10.92 -1.49 12.43
C VAL A 159 10.66 -2.87 13.02
N ASN A 160 10.28 -3.85 12.21
CA ASN A 160 10.11 -5.23 12.64
C ASN A 160 11.40 -5.77 13.29
N GLY A 161 12.55 -5.57 12.64
CA GLY A 161 13.85 -5.94 13.21
C GLY A 161 14.14 -5.26 14.54
N VAL A 162 13.81 -3.96 14.68
CA VAL A 162 14.03 -3.20 15.90
C VAL A 162 13.16 -3.71 17.05
N TYR A 163 11.88 -3.99 16.82
CA TYR A 163 10.98 -4.49 17.87
C TYR A 163 11.26 -5.95 18.23
N SER A 164 11.61 -6.79 17.24
CA SER A 164 11.90 -8.21 17.45
C SER A 164 13.24 -8.45 18.18
N TYR A 165 14.22 -7.57 17.97
CA TYR A 165 15.61 -7.83 18.41
C TYR A 165 16.23 -6.74 19.27
N GLY A 166 15.67 -5.53 19.30
CA GLY A 166 16.25 -4.36 19.96
C GLY A 166 17.27 -3.59 19.08
N LEU A 167 17.38 -2.28 19.33
CA LEU A 167 18.18 -1.33 18.53
C LEU A 167 19.69 -1.64 18.49
N THR A 168 20.26 -2.21 19.54
CA THR A 168 21.71 -2.42 19.69
C THR A 168 22.10 -3.89 19.56
N SER A 169 21.16 -4.76 19.19
CA SER A 169 21.45 -6.18 19.10
C SER A 169 22.25 -6.54 17.85
N LEU A 170 23.22 -7.45 18.01
CA LEU A 170 23.93 -8.08 16.90
C LEU A 170 22.96 -8.73 15.90
N SER A 171 21.79 -9.21 16.36
CA SER A 171 20.77 -9.78 15.49
C SER A 171 20.11 -8.73 14.58
N LEU A 172 19.96 -7.46 15.01
CA LEU A 172 19.47 -6.40 14.11
C LEU A 172 20.46 -6.16 12.96
N TYR A 173 21.76 -6.04 13.26
CA TYR A 173 22.80 -5.89 12.23
C TYR A 173 22.84 -7.10 11.29
N LYS A 174 22.65 -8.31 11.82
CA LYS A 174 22.54 -9.52 11.01
C LYS A 174 21.32 -9.46 10.09
N THR A 175 20.14 -9.08 10.58
CA THR A 175 18.92 -8.93 9.79
C THR A 175 19.07 -7.86 8.70
N LEU A 176 19.68 -6.71 9.01
CA LEU A 176 19.99 -5.68 8.02
C LEU A 176 21.00 -6.18 6.97
N GLY A 177 22.02 -6.93 7.40
CA GLY A 177 22.97 -7.58 6.50
C GLY A 177 22.30 -8.60 5.58
N ILE A 178 21.36 -9.40 6.10
CA ILE A 178 20.55 -10.34 5.33
C ILE A 178 19.67 -9.60 4.33
N LEU A 179 19.00 -8.51 4.75
CA LEU A 179 18.20 -7.67 3.86
C LEU A 179 19.03 -7.11 2.71
N ILE A 180 20.18 -6.50 3.01
CA ILE A 180 21.08 -5.95 1.99
C ILE A 180 21.58 -7.07 1.07
N GLY A 181 22.03 -8.19 1.63
CA GLY A 181 22.48 -9.36 0.87
C GLY A 181 21.38 -9.90 -0.04
N PHE A 182 20.15 -10.01 0.46
CA PHE A 182 18.99 -10.44 -0.31
C PHE A 182 18.67 -9.47 -1.45
N ILE A 183 18.64 -8.16 -1.19
CA ILE A 183 18.44 -7.14 -2.24
C ILE A 183 19.54 -7.23 -3.30
N VAL A 184 20.80 -7.42 -2.90
CA VAL A 184 21.93 -7.58 -3.83
C VAL A 184 21.77 -8.84 -4.67
N VAL A 185 21.44 -9.98 -4.05
CA VAL A 185 21.22 -11.25 -4.76
C VAL A 185 20.08 -11.12 -5.76
N ILE A 186 18.95 -10.54 -5.35
CA ILE A 186 17.81 -10.28 -6.24
C ILE A 186 18.24 -9.36 -7.38
N ALA A 187 18.94 -8.25 -7.11
CA ALA A 187 19.43 -7.35 -8.16
C ALA A 187 20.38 -8.04 -9.15
N VAL A 188 21.25 -8.93 -8.67
CA VAL A 188 22.14 -9.75 -9.51
C VAL A 188 21.32 -10.73 -10.35
N LEU A 189 20.38 -11.47 -9.75
CA LEU A 189 19.48 -12.38 -10.47
C LEU A 189 18.67 -11.65 -11.53
N PHE A 190 18.19 -10.43 -11.25
CA PHE A 190 17.53 -9.57 -12.23
C PHE A 190 18.45 -9.22 -13.40
N ARG A 191 19.71 -8.87 -13.15
CA ARG A 191 20.67 -8.57 -14.23
C ARG A 191 21.00 -9.81 -15.06
N VAL A 192 21.31 -10.92 -14.39
CA VAL A 192 21.60 -12.20 -15.05
C VAL A 192 20.41 -12.66 -15.88
N GLY A 193 19.19 -12.58 -15.33
CA GLY A 193 17.95 -12.89 -16.04
C GLY A 193 17.76 -12.03 -17.29
N LYS A 194 18.03 -10.72 -17.23
CA LYS A 194 17.96 -9.84 -18.40
C LYS A 194 18.98 -10.25 -19.47
N ILE A 195 20.21 -10.56 -19.08
CA ILE A 195 21.27 -11.00 -19.99
C ILE A 195 20.91 -12.36 -20.63
N ALA A 196 20.43 -13.31 -19.83
CA ALA A 196 20.04 -14.65 -20.30
C ALA A 196 18.89 -14.58 -21.31
N ILE A 197 17.87 -13.76 -21.04
CA ILE A 197 16.75 -13.55 -21.98
C ILE A 197 17.22 -12.81 -23.23
N TRP A 198 18.17 -11.89 -23.12
CA TRP A 198 18.76 -11.22 -24.28
C TRP A 198 19.56 -12.19 -25.16
N TRP A 199 20.36 -13.09 -24.57
CA TRP A 199 21.12 -14.12 -25.29
C TRP A 199 20.26 -15.21 -25.90
N LYS A 200 19.21 -15.64 -25.20
CA LYS A 200 18.30 -16.69 -25.64
C LYS A 200 16.85 -16.21 -25.49
N PRO A 201 16.35 -15.40 -26.44
CA PRO A 201 14.98 -14.87 -26.39
C PRO A 201 13.89 -15.95 -26.51
N LYS A 202 14.26 -17.22 -26.77
CA LYS A 202 13.36 -18.38 -26.69
C LYS A 202 13.20 -18.94 -25.27
N LEU A 203 14.10 -18.65 -24.31
CA LEU A 203 13.97 -19.09 -22.91
C LEU A 203 12.70 -18.53 -22.27
N ARG A 204 12.33 -17.28 -22.57
CA ARG A 204 11.08 -16.67 -22.09
C ARG A 204 9.84 -17.42 -22.59
N LEU A 205 9.93 -18.07 -23.75
CA LEU A 205 8.83 -18.83 -24.36
C LEU A 205 8.63 -20.20 -23.69
N TRP A 206 9.62 -20.68 -22.94
CA TRP A 206 9.56 -21.95 -22.21
C TRP A 206 8.79 -21.81 -20.89
N PHE A 207 8.94 -20.65 -20.22
CA PHE A 207 8.16 -20.30 -19.03
C PHE A 207 6.79 -19.69 -19.37
N MET A 208 6.67 -18.99 -20.50
CA MET A 208 5.42 -18.38 -20.98
C MET A 208 5.31 -18.47 -22.51
N PRO A 209 4.60 -19.47 -23.06
CA PRO A 209 4.43 -19.60 -24.50
C PRO A 209 3.69 -18.41 -25.12
N PRO A 210 3.86 -18.16 -26.44
CA PRO A 210 3.15 -17.08 -27.14
C PRO A 210 1.62 -17.25 -27.08
N SER A 211 1.12 -18.46 -27.34
CA SER A 211 -0.27 -18.85 -27.14
C SER A 211 -0.40 -19.66 -25.85
N ASP A 212 -1.11 -19.11 -24.88
CA ASP A 212 -1.29 -19.75 -23.59
C ASP A 212 -2.74 -20.17 -23.40
N SER A 213 -3.06 -21.40 -23.82
CA SER A 213 -4.39 -22.00 -23.61
C SER A 213 -4.59 -22.52 -22.18
N ASN A 214 -3.51 -22.67 -21.39
CA ASN A 214 -3.53 -23.35 -20.10
C ASN A 214 -3.25 -22.42 -18.91
N SER A 215 -3.21 -21.11 -19.16
CA SER A 215 -2.85 -20.07 -18.18
C SER A 215 -1.51 -20.35 -17.48
N GLN A 216 -0.52 -20.85 -18.22
CA GLN A 216 0.84 -21.09 -17.74
C GLN A 216 1.49 -19.81 -17.21
N ASP A 217 1.16 -18.68 -17.80
CA ASP A 217 1.55 -17.35 -17.38
C ASP A 217 1.15 -17.03 -15.93
N ILE A 218 -0.11 -17.28 -15.58
CA ILE A 218 -0.63 -17.13 -14.21
C ILE A 218 0.02 -18.17 -13.30
N ARG A 219 0.10 -19.43 -13.72
CA ARG A 219 0.69 -20.50 -12.89
C ARG A 219 2.13 -20.20 -12.50
N PHE A 220 2.94 -19.73 -13.45
CA PHE A 220 4.32 -19.33 -13.20
C PHE A 220 4.38 -18.10 -12.27
N SER A 221 3.52 -17.11 -12.49
CA SER A 221 3.44 -15.92 -11.63
C SER A 221 3.09 -16.29 -10.19
N MET A 222 2.12 -17.19 -9.98
CA MET A 222 1.73 -17.69 -8.67
C MET A 222 2.83 -18.52 -8.01
N MET A 223 3.53 -19.37 -8.78
CA MET A 223 4.69 -20.10 -8.28
C MET A 223 5.76 -19.12 -7.78
N LEU A 224 6.12 -18.11 -8.59
CA LEU A 224 7.12 -17.12 -8.22
C LEU A 224 6.71 -16.32 -6.98
N PHE A 225 5.43 -15.93 -6.90
CA PHE A 225 4.83 -15.25 -5.75
C PHE A 225 5.04 -16.05 -4.46
N PHE A 226 4.60 -17.31 -4.41
CA PHE A 226 4.75 -18.13 -3.20
C PHE A 226 6.19 -18.51 -2.89
N VAL A 227 7.02 -18.79 -3.91
CA VAL A 227 8.44 -19.12 -3.69
C VAL A 227 9.18 -17.94 -3.06
N LEU A 228 8.96 -16.71 -3.53
CA LEU A 228 9.64 -15.55 -2.96
C LEU A 228 9.13 -15.16 -1.57
N ILE A 229 7.83 -15.31 -1.31
CA ILE A 229 7.30 -15.20 0.06
C ILE A 229 7.99 -16.20 0.99
N MET A 230 8.09 -17.47 0.55
CA MET A 230 8.74 -18.52 1.33
C MET A 230 10.22 -18.23 1.58
N VAL A 231 10.98 -17.83 0.54
CA VAL A 231 12.40 -17.48 0.68
C VAL A 231 12.60 -16.33 1.67
N VAL A 232 11.80 -15.27 1.56
CA VAL A 232 11.87 -14.11 2.47
C VAL A 232 11.50 -14.51 3.90
N GLY A 233 10.47 -15.35 4.07
CA GLY A 233 10.11 -15.91 5.37
C GLY A 233 11.22 -16.76 6.01
N LEU A 234 11.91 -17.59 5.22
CA LEU A 234 13.08 -18.36 5.68
C LEU A 234 14.26 -17.48 6.09
N LEU A 235 14.39 -16.30 5.48
CA LEU A 235 15.37 -15.29 5.86
C LEU A 235 14.93 -14.44 7.06
N SER A 236 13.76 -14.74 7.65
CA SER A 236 13.13 -13.95 8.72
C SER A 236 12.96 -12.48 8.35
N LEU A 237 12.69 -12.21 7.07
CA LEU A 237 12.35 -10.89 6.54
C LEU A 237 10.83 -10.78 6.37
N GLU A 238 10.35 -9.55 6.18
CA GLU A 238 8.92 -9.26 6.02
C GLU A 238 8.35 -9.87 4.73
N LEU A 239 7.32 -10.73 4.84
CA LEU A 239 6.75 -11.47 3.71
C LEU A 239 6.27 -10.56 2.56
N VAL A 240 5.82 -9.34 2.90
CA VAL A 240 5.43 -8.28 1.96
C VAL A 240 6.54 -7.98 0.94
N LEU A 241 7.79 -7.98 1.38
CA LEU A 241 8.94 -7.75 0.50
C LEU A 241 9.03 -8.84 -0.58
N GLY A 242 8.81 -10.11 -0.21
CA GLY A 242 8.84 -11.24 -1.13
C GLY A 242 7.74 -11.14 -2.19
N ALA A 243 6.52 -10.85 -1.74
CA ALA A 243 5.36 -10.63 -2.61
C ALA A 243 5.60 -9.48 -3.61
N PHE A 244 6.06 -8.34 -3.11
CA PHE A 244 6.32 -7.15 -3.94
C PHE A 244 7.44 -7.39 -4.96
N LEU A 245 8.55 -8.03 -4.55
CA LEU A 245 9.64 -8.40 -5.46
C LEU A 245 9.18 -9.36 -6.55
N ALA A 246 8.32 -10.34 -6.22
CA ALA A 246 7.73 -11.24 -7.20
C ALA A 246 6.95 -10.45 -8.26
N GLY A 247 6.13 -9.48 -7.85
CA GLY A 247 5.40 -8.60 -8.74
C GLY A 247 6.32 -7.83 -9.69
N MET A 248 7.39 -7.23 -9.13
CA MET A 248 8.38 -6.51 -9.94
C MET A 248 9.09 -7.37 -10.98
N ILE A 249 9.40 -8.63 -10.63
CA ILE A 249 9.99 -9.58 -11.58
C ILE A 249 8.98 -9.86 -12.69
N VAL A 250 7.73 -10.15 -12.34
CA VAL A 250 6.67 -10.43 -13.33
C VAL A 250 6.50 -9.27 -14.30
N ALA A 251 6.35 -8.04 -13.77
CA ALA A 251 6.22 -6.84 -14.59
C ALA A 251 7.45 -6.57 -15.46
N THR A 252 8.67 -6.74 -14.92
CA THR A 252 9.89 -6.42 -15.68
C THR A 252 10.14 -7.37 -16.84
N PHE A 253 9.90 -8.66 -16.64
CA PHE A 253 10.24 -9.70 -17.62
C PHE A 253 9.08 -10.06 -18.55
N PHE A 254 7.84 -9.77 -18.14
CA PHE A 254 6.64 -10.16 -18.88
C PHE A 254 5.69 -8.99 -19.18
N ALA A 255 6.18 -7.75 -19.17
CA ALA A 255 5.40 -6.55 -19.54
C ALA A 255 4.63 -6.65 -20.89
N TYR A 256 5.08 -7.52 -21.81
CA TYR A 256 4.44 -7.71 -23.10
C TYR A 256 3.16 -8.57 -23.04
N LYS A 257 2.87 -9.24 -21.92
CA LYS A 257 1.68 -10.06 -21.68
C LYS A 257 0.64 -9.24 -20.90
N THR A 258 0.05 -8.24 -21.56
CA THR A 258 -0.99 -7.40 -20.95
C THR A 258 -2.16 -8.21 -20.41
N ASP A 259 -2.56 -9.26 -21.13
CA ASP A 259 -3.68 -10.13 -20.73
C ASP A 259 -3.44 -10.84 -19.40
N MET A 260 -2.21 -11.28 -19.13
CA MET A 260 -1.84 -11.90 -17.86
C MET A 260 -1.98 -10.89 -16.71
N ILE A 261 -1.49 -9.66 -16.91
CA ILE A 261 -1.58 -8.58 -15.92
C ILE A 261 -3.05 -8.29 -15.61
N HIS A 262 -3.91 -8.25 -16.64
CA HIS A 262 -5.35 -8.09 -16.46
C HIS A 262 -5.97 -9.24 -15.66
N LYS A 263 -5.70 -10.50 -16.02
CA LYS A 263 -6.21 -11.67 -15.28
C LYS A 263 -5.78 -11.69 -13.82
N LEU A 264 -4.50 -11.38 -13.53
CA LEU A 264 -3.99 -11.31 -12.16
C LEU A 264 -4.67 -10.19 -11.37
N ASN A 265 -4.87 -9.02 -11.99
CA ASN A 265 -5.63 -7.92 -11.38
C ASN A 265 -7.09 -8.29 -11.14
N ASP A 266 -7.77 -8.95 -12.09
CA ASP A 266 -9.17 -9.36 -11.95
C ASP A 266 -9.35 -10.35 -10.79
N VAL A 267 -8.46 -11.32 -10.65
CA VAL A 267 -8.47 -12.28 -9.52
C VAL A 267 -8.19 -11.56 -8.19
N GLY A 268 -7.23 -10.64 -8.17
CA GLY A 268 -6.87 -9.91 -6.95
C GLY A 268 -7.96 -8.95 -6.50
N PHE A 269 -8.27 -7.95 -7.33
CA PHE A 269 -9.25 -6.92 -7.01
C PHE A 269 -10.69 -7.45 -7.02
N GLY A 270 -10.95 -8.59 -7.66
CA GLY A 270 -12.26 -9.22 -7.65
C GLY A 270 -12.55 -10.05 -6.39
N PHE A 271 -11.52 -10.55 -5.69
CA PHE A 271 -11.74 -11.46 -4.55
C PHE A 271 -10.73 -11.30 -3.41
N PHE A 272 -9.44 -11.50 -3.66
CA PHE A 272 -8.42 -11.55 -2.60
C PHE A 272 -8.23 -10.24 -1.86
N VAL A 273 -8.20 -9.12 -2.60
CA VAL A 273 -8.03 -7.79 -2.02
C VAL A 273 -9.27 -7.36 -1.23
N PRO A 274 -10.51 -7.49 -1.76
CA PRO A 274 -11.73 -7.27 -0.97
C PRO A 274 -11.82 -8.14 0.28
N ALA A 275 -11.45 -9.42 0.19
CA ALA A 275 -11.44 -10.34 1.33
C ALA A 275 -10.54 -9.84 2.46
N PHE A 276 -9.33 -9.37 2.13
CA PHE A 276 -8.41 -8.75 3.07
C PHE A 276 -9.02 -7.53 3.75
N PHE A 277 -9.60 -6.59 2.99
CA PHE A 277 -10.16 -5.36 3.58
C PHE A 277 -11.40 -5.58 4.44
N ILE A 278 -12.28 -6.52 4.05
CA ILE A 278 -13.40 -6.94 4.89
C ILE A 278 -12.88 -7.56 6.19
N HIS A 279 -11.87 -8.42 6.12
CA HIS A 279 -11.27 -9.00 7.33
C HIS A 279 -10.66 -7.93 8.23
N VAL A 280 -9.88 -7.00 7.69
CA VAL A 280 -9.35 -5.85 8.45
C VAL A 280 -10.49 -5.09 9.13
N GLY A 281 -11.57 -4.80 8.41
CA GLY A 281 -12.77 -4.21 8.97
C GLY A 281 -13.33 -5.01 10.14
N SER A 282 -13.41 -6.33 10.00
CA SER A 282 -13.92 -7.23 11.04
C SER A 282 -13.06 -7.28 12.31
N THR A 283 -11.78 -6.88 12.24
CA THR A 283 -10.95 -6.76 13.44
C THR A 283 -11.33 -5.57 14.32
N LEU A 284 -12.09 -4.59 13.81
CA LEU A 284 -12.56 -3.47 14.61
C LEU A 284 -13.72 -3.91 15.51
N ASP A 285 -13.47 -3.94 16.82
CA ASP A 285 -14.56 -4.04 17.80
C ASP A 285 -15.28 -2.69 17.92
N LEU A 286 -16.34 -2.52 17.13
CA LEU A 286 -17.15 -1.30 17.13
C LEU A 286 -17.75 -0.98 18.51
N THR A 287 -17.96 -1.98 19.38
CA THR A 287 -18.46 -1.76 20.73
C THR A 287 -17.44 -0.98 21.55
N LYS A 288 -16.16 -1.39 21.49
CA LYS A 288 -15.05 -0.70 22.16
C LYS A 288 -14.80 0.67 21.55
N VAL A 289 -14.84 0.76 20.20
CA VAL A 289 -14.63 2.03 19.48
C VAL A 289 -15.67 3.07 19.86
N PHE A 290 -16.95 2.70 19.94
CA PHE A 290 -18.01 3.64 20.32
C PHE A 290 -18.04 3.93 21.82
N ALA A 291 -17.55 3.02 22.66
CA ALA A 291 -17.45 3.24 24.10
C ALA A 291 -16.32 4.22 24.47
N ASP A 292 -15.23 4.27 23.70
CA ASP A 292 -14.06 5.09 24.00
C ASP A 292 -13.79 6.14 22.91
N TYR A 293 -14.29 7.36 23.16
CA TYR A 293 -14.11 8.51 22.25
C TYR A 293 -12.63 8.85 21.99
N SER A 294 -11.70 8.44 22.88
CA SER A 294 -10.27 8.69 22.68
C SER A 294 -9.72 8.01 21.42
N VAL A 295 -10.29 6.86 21.01
CA VAL A 295 -9.88 6.15 19.79
C VAL A 295 -10.12 7.01 18.55
N LEU A 296 -11.28 7.68 18.47
CA LEU A 296 -11.61 8.57 17.36
C LEU A 296 -10.71 9.81 17.36
N VAL A 297 -10.47 10.41 18.53
CA VAL A 297 -9.57 11.57 18.67
C VAL A 297 -8.15 11.20 18.24
N HIS A 298 -7.63 10.05 18.69
CA HIS A 298 -6.32 9.55 18.31
C HIS A 298 -6.24 9.29 16.81
N GLY A 299 -7.29 8.70 16.22
CA GLY A 299 -7.41 8.54 14.78
C GLY A 299 -7.28 9.87 14.04
N ILE A 300 -8.03 10.90 14.46
CA ILE A 300 -7.94 12.25 13.87
C ILE A 300 -6.53 12.84 14.04
N LEU A 301 -5.87 12.65 15.19
CA LEU A 301 -4.50 13.11 15.42
C LEU A 301 -3.49 12.42 14.50
N ILE A 302 -3.65 11.12 14.23
CA ILE A 302 -2.85 10.38 13.24
C ILE A 302 -3.00 11.03 11.87
N ILE A 303 -4.25 11.26 11.42
CA ILE A 303 -4.54 11.89 10.13
C ILE A 303 -3.87 13.26 10.03
N LEU A 304 -4.00 14.09 11.07
CA LEU A 304 -3.42 15.42 11.11
C LEU A 304 -1.89 15.36 11.10
N GLY A 305 -1.28 14.42 11.84
CA GLY A 305 0.16 14.20 11.84
C GLY A 305 0.69 13.79 10.46
N MET A 306 0.04 12.81 9.83
CA MET A 306 0.36 12.33 8.49
C MET A 306 0.21 13.42 7.42
N LEU A 307 -0.85 14.21 7.50
CA LEU A 307 -1.08 15.34 6.60
C LEU A 307 -0.05 16.44 6.84
N ALA A 308 0.25 16.78 8.08
CA ALA A 308 1.18 17.86 8.43
C ALA A 308 2.58 17.58 7.87
N ILE A 309 3.13 16.39 8.08
CA ILE A 309 4.47 16.07 7.57
C ILE A 309 4.54 16.11 6.04
N ARG A 310 3.47 15.69 5.34
CA ARG A 310 3.39 15.71 3.88
C ARG A 310 3.22 17.12 3.36
N MET A 311 2.36 17.91 3.98
CA MET A 311 2.15 19.32 3.62
C MET A 311 3.44 20.12 3.79
N LEU A 312 4.16 19.94 4.90
CA LEU A 312 5.43 20.61 5.15
C LEU A 312 6.50 20.19 4.14
N SER A 313 6.71 18.89 3.98
CA SER A 313 7.71 18.34 3.05
C SER A 313 7.40 18.73 1.60
N ALA A 314 6.16 18.61 1.16
CA ALA A 314 5.72 19.00 -0.17
C ALA A 314 5.91 20.51 -0.43
N THR A 315 5.58 21.34 0.56
CA THR A 315 5.74 22.80 0.43
C THR A 315 7.21 23.19 0.32
N ILE A 316 8.09 22.57 1.10
CA ILE A 316 9.52 22.86 1.05
C ILE A 316 10.15 22.39 -0.27
N VAL A 317 9.80 21.18 -0.75
CA VAL A 317 10.46 20.59 -1.93
C VAL A 317 9.81 20.98 -3.25
N PHE A 318 8.48 20.96 -3.34
CA PHE A 318 7.76 21.01 -4.61
C PHE A 318 7.04 22.34 -4.89
N LYS A 319 6.94 23.27 -3.93
CA LYS A 319 6.33 24.59 -4.19
C LYS A 319 7.01 25.34 -5.34
N SER A 320 8.33 25.32 -5.40
CA SER A 320 9.11 25.96 -6.48
C SER A 320 9.00 25.22 -7.81
N TYR A 321 8.73 23.91 -7.76
CA TYR A 321 8.55 23.08 -8.94
C TYR A 321 7.20 23.34 -9.60
N PHE A 322 6.11 23.22 -8.85
CA PHE A 322 4.76 23.40 -9.37
C PHE A 322 4.40 24.86 -9.64
N LYS A 323 5.12 25.81 -9.01
CA LYS A 323 4.81 27.26 -9.04
C LYS A 323 3.33 27.57 -8.71
N SER A 324 2.69 26.69 -7.95
CA SER A 324 1.26 26.70 -7.67
C SER A 324 0.99 26.08 -6.31
N VAL A 325 0.46 26.89 -5.39
CA VAL A 325 0.04 26.42 -4.05
C VAL A 325 -1.03 25.34 -4.20
N LYS A 326 -1.97 25.54 -5.14
CA LYS A 326 -3.02 24.55 -5.44
C LYS A 326 -2.43 23.18 -5.80
N ASN A 327 -1.48 23.13 -6.73
CA ASN A 327 -0.89 21.85 -7.16
C ASN A 327 -0.03 21.21 -6.05
N THR A 328 0.61 22.04 -5.23
CA THR A 328 1.38 21.56 -4.07
C THR A 328 0.47 20.93 -3.01
N MET A 329 -0.69 21.54 -2.74
CA MET A 329 -1.70 20.97 -1.84
C MET A 329 -2.30 19.70 -2.43
N LEU A 330 -2.71 19.71 -3.71
CA LEU A 330 -3.24 18.52 -4.39
C LEU A 330 -2.26 17.34 -4.34
N TYR A 331 -0.97 17.61 -4.59
CA TYR A 331 0.10 16.62 -4.41
C TYR A 331 0.13 16.07 -2.97
N ALA A 332 0.20 16.95 -1.96
CA ALA A 332 0.29 16.53 -0.56
C ALA A 332 -0.91 15.69 -0.09
N PHE A 333 -2.14 16.08 -0.49
CA PHE A 333 -3.33 15.29 -0.20
C PHE A 333 -3.34 13.94 -0.92
N SER A 334 -2.91 13.90 -2.20
CA SER A 334 -2.87 12.65 -2.96
C SER A 334 -1.89 11.62 -2.41
N ASP A 335 -0.81 12.09 -1.81
CA ASP A 335 0.25 11.28 -1.21
C ASP A 335 -0.09 10.84 0.23
N CYS A 336 -1.15 11.41 0.82
CA CYS A 336 -1.60 11.18 2.20
C CYS A 336 -2.72 10.13 2.30
N MET A 337 -2.89 9.28 1.27
CA MET A 337 -3.96 8.27 1.24
C MET A 337 -3.40 6.84 1.14
N PRO A 338 -2.48 6.41 2.02
CA PRO A 338 -1.84 5.13 1.88
C PRO A 338 -2.74 3.93 2.22
N LEU A 339 -3.92 4.14 2.84
CA LEU A 339 -4.98 3.17 3.19
C LEU A 339 -4.51 1.72 3.44
N THR A 340 -4.21 1.00 2.36
CA THR A 340 -3.65 -0.36 2.31
C THR A 340 -2.42 -0.54 3.24
N PHE A 341 -1.42 0.33 3.14
CA PHE A 341 -0.16 0.25 3.86
C PHE A 341 -0.26 0.76 5.30
N LEU A 342 -1.17 1.70 5.56
CA LEU A 342 -1.43 2.18 6.91
C LEU A 342 -2.02 1.06 7.78
N VAL A 343 -3.02 0.36 7.23
CA VAL A 343 -3.61 -0.84 7.84
C VAL A 343 -2.56 -1.92 8.07
N ALA A 344 -1.74 -2.23 7.06
CA ALA A 344 -0.70 -3.24 7.17
C ALA A 344 0.31 -2.92 8.28
N THR A 345 0.76 -1.66 8.34
CA THR A 345 1.69 -1.20 9.37
C THR A 345 1.07 -1.27 10.76
N ALA A 346 -0.22 -0.93 10.89
CA ALA A 346 -0.94 -1.05 12.15
C ALA A 346 -1.07 -2.50 12.61
N SER A 347 -1.44 -3.42 11.70
CA SER A 347 -1.53 -4.85 12.00
C SER A 347 -0.17 -5.42 12.43
N LEU A 348 0.90 -5.10 11.69
CA LEU A 348 2.26 -5.47 12.07
C LEU A 348 2.62 -4.91 13.44
N GLY A 349 2.38 -3.63 13.67
CA GLY A 349 2.63 -2.98 14.95
C GLY A 349 1.92 -3.64 16.12
N TYR A 350 0.65 -4.02 15.93
CA TYR A 350 -0.14 -4.71 16.94
C TYR A 350 0.41 -6.11 17.22
N SER A 351 0.76 -6.86 16.16
CA SER A 351 1.35 -8.20 16.30
C SER A 351 2.71 -8.22 17.00
N LEU A 352 3.47 -7.13 16.88
CA LEU A 352 4.76 -6.94 17.53
C LEU A 352 4.65 -6.30 18.93
N GLU A 353 3.42 -6.10 19.44
CA GLU A 353 3.14 -5.37 20.68
C GLU A 353 3.74 -3.95 20.70
N ALA A 354 4.02 -3.39 19.52
CA ALA A 354 4.57 -2.04 19.35
C ALA A 354 3.52 -0.95 19.62
N ILE A 355 2.25 -1.30 19.46
CA ILE A 355 1.09 -0.46 19.74
C ILE A 355 0.01 -1.29 20.44
N ASP A 356 -0.80 -0.63 21.27
CA ASP A 356 -1.93 -1.25 21.95
C ASP A 356 -3.17 -1.36 21.03
N GLU A 357 -4.18 -2.11 21.49
CA GLU A 357 -5.43 -2.34 20.75
C GLU A 357 -6.14 -1.02 20.39
N LYS A 358 -6.11 -0.03 21.30
CA LYS A 358 -6.73 1.29 21.05
C LYS A 358 -6.04 2.02 19.91
N THR A 359 -4.71 2.04 19.92
CA THR A 359 -3.91 2.66 18.85
C THR A 359 -4.11 1.92 17.52
N TYR A 360 -4.20 0.59 17.55
CA TYR A 360 -4.54 -0.20 16.37
C TYR A 360 -5.88 0.24 15.77
N TYR A 361 -6.95 0.30 16.57
CA TYR A 361 -8.25 0.79 16.12
C TYR A 361 -8.19 2.22 15.60
N ALA A 362 -7.44 3.11 16.27
CA ALA A 362 -7.24 4.48 15.83
C ALA A 362 -6.59 4.55 14.44
N PHE A 363 -5.62 3.68 14.13
CA PHE A 363 -5.02 3.59 12.80
C PHE A 363 -6.00 3.10 11.72
N ILE A 364 -6.81 2.08 12.01
CA ILE A 364 -7.79 1.58 11.05
C ILE A 364 -8.87 2.64 10.77
N ILE A 365 -9.35 3.34 11.81
CA ILE A 365 -10.28 4.47 11.66
C ILE A 365 -9.62 5.60 10.87
N ALA A 366 -8.36 5.93 11.16
CA ALA A 366 -7.61 6.92 10.40
C ALA A 366 -7.58 6.55 8.91
N ALA A 367 -7.24 5.30 8.58
CA ALA A 367 -7.21 4.81 7.21
C ALA A 367 -8.57 5.01 6.49
N ILE A 368 -9.67 4.56 7.12
CA ILE A 368 -11.04 4.73 6.61
C ILE A 368 -11.36 6.22 6.35
N LEU A 369 -11.10 7.07 7.34
CA LEU A 369 -11.41 8.50 7.28
C LEU A 369 -10.56 9.23 6.24
N GLU A 370 -9.25 8.97 6.16
CA GLU A 370 -8.37 9.56 5.13
C GLU A 370 -8.88 9.28 3.73
N GLY A 371 -9.25 8.01 3.48
CA GLY A 371 -9.82 7.56 2.21
C GLY A 371 -11.02 8.39 1.75
N ILE A 372 -11.85 8.86 2.69
CA ILE A 372 -13.03 9.69 2.43
C ILE A 372 -12.65 11.17 2.37
N LEU A 373 -12.04 11.68 3.44
CA LEU A 373 -11.78 13.10 3.68
C LEU A 373 -10.83 13.68 2.64
N PHE A 374 -9.75 12.98 2.30
CA PHE A 374 -8.75 13.51 1.37
C PHE A 374 -9.22 13.41 -0.09
N ASN A 375 -9.99 12.39 -0.45
CA ASN A 375 -10.65 12.35 -1.76
C ASN A 375 -11.63 13.53 -1.92
N MET A 376 -12.40 13.83 -0.87
CA MET A 376 -13.31 14.98 -0.87
C MET A 376 -12.54 16.31 -0.95
N ALA A 377 -11.44 16.44 -0.19
CA ALA A 377 -10.58 17.61 -0.21
C ALA A 377 -9.94 17.84 -1.59
N ILE A 378 -9.40 16.79 -2.22
CA ILE A 378 -8.84 16.85 -3.58
C ILE A 378 -9.90 17.32 -4.56
N LYS A 379 -11.11 16.75 -4.52
CA LYS A 379 -12.23 17.15 -5.39
C LYS A 379 -12.60 18.62 -5.19
N PHE A 380 -12.67 19.08 -3.94
CA PHE A 380 -12.99 20.47 -3.63
C PHE A 380 -11.90 21.43 -4.15
N ILE A 381 -10.63 21.17 -3.80
CA ILE A 381 -9.48 21.99 -4.20
C ILE A 381 -9.35 22.03 -5.73
N TYR A 382 -9.52 20.89 -6.40
CA TYR A 382 -9.43 20.78 -7.86
C TYR A 382 -10.47 21.68 -8.55
N ASN A 383 -11.71 21.69 -8.06
CA ASN A 383 -12.82 22.42 -8.68
C ASN A 383 -12.87 23.92 -8.31
N PHE A 384 -12.23 24.35 -7.22
CA PHE A 384 -12.33 25.72 -6.67
C PHE A 384 -11.93 26.86 -7.65
N LYS A 385 -11.14 26.58 -8.70
CA LYS A 385 -10.77 27.59 -9.72
C LYS A 385 -11.52 27.48 -11.06
N SER A 386 -12.21 26.36 -11.33
CA SER A 386 -12.92 26.19 -12.61
C SER A 386 -14.18 27.06 -12.71
N HIS A 387 -14.69 27.57 -11.58
CA HIS A 387 -15.87 28.44 -11.56
C HIS A 387 -15.59 29.91 -11.91
N LYS A 388 -14.34 30.40 -11.77
CA LYS A 388 -14.01 31.79 -12.12
C LYS A 388 -13.90 32.05 -13.63
N ILE A 389 -13.72 31.01 -14.46
CA ILE A 389 -13.57 31.16 -15.92
C ILE A 389 -14.91 31.03 -16.66
N LYS A 390 -15.95 30.49 -16.00
CA LYS A 390 -17.29 30.35 -16.60
C LYS A 390 -18.20 31.58 -16.41
N GLN A 391 -17.83 32.53 -15.55
CA GLN A 391 -18.59 33.76 -15.33
C GLN A 391 -18.12 34.96 -16.18
N ASP A 392 -16.96 34.84 -16.85
CA ASP A 392 -16.42 35.87 -17.76
C ASP A 392 -16.37 35.35 -19.21
N LYS A 393 -17.53 34.90 -19.73
CA LYS A 393 -17.75 34.89 -21.18
C LYS A 393 -18.87 35.90 -21.50
N PRO A 394 -18.63 36.83 -22.43
CA PRO A 394 -19.55 37.93 -22.72
C PRO A 394 -20.91 37.45 -23.23
#